data_AF-B4M5M4-F1
#
_entry.id   AF-B4M5M4-F1
#
_cell.length_a   1.000
_cell.length_b   1.000
_cell.length_c   1.000
_cell.angle_alpha   90.00
_cell.angle_beta   90.00
_cell.angle_gamma   90.00
#
_symmetry.space_group_name_H-M   'P 1'
#
loop_
_entity.id
_entity.type
_entity.pdbx_description
1 polymer ?
#
loop_
_entity_poly.entity_id
_entity_poly.type
_entity_poly.pdbx_seq_one_letter_code
_entity_poly.pdbx_strand_id
1 'polypeptide(L)'
;MFLKISVLLLGLSISYTLARRLPLSLTTNEKIQKLHSESLVLAEVHQDTSTICFSYYNPKLNLITVQYEVDYDSCISAYETSSKQVENCYKSARESIETSAFQSCSALYACNLASNAYNAFECASITAAEDAKIFYAISANATDAAIKSKSDYSRVDTTRNVCVSNAEKNYVENTSKVYGLLNSCLLGNDNIPVSTESTTTDFTDWSTYDE
;
A
#
# COMPACT_ATOMS: atom_id res chain seq x y z
N MET A 1 38.68 5.22 -6.61
CA MET A 1 37.59 5.85 -7.41
C MET A 1 36.35 4.94 -7.49
N PHE A 2 36.51 3.65 -7.75
CA PHE A 2 35.42 2.67 -7.83
C PHE A 2 34.56 2.52 -6.55
N LEU A 3 35.17 2.57 -5.36
CA LEU A 3 34.45 2.40 -4.09
C LEU A 3 33.43 3.54 -3.80
N LYS A 4 33.73 4.76 -4.26
CA LYS A 4 32.81 5.91 -4.09
C LYS A 4 31.62 5.84 -5.04
N ILE A 5 31.81 5.25 -6.22
CA ILE A 5 30.76 5.07 -7.24
C ILE A 5 29.76 3.99 -6.78
N SER A 6 30.25 2.90 -6.14
CA SER A 6 29.38 1.85 -5.59
C SER A 6 28.47 2.33 -4.46
N VAL A 7 28.95 3.21 -3.58
CA VAL A 7 28.14 3.78 -2.49
C VAL A 7 27.08 4.76 -3.01
N LEU A 8 27.40 5.54 -4.05
CA LEU A 8 26.43 6.43 -4.70
C LEU A 8 25.32 5.66 -5.41
N LEU A 9 25.64 4.55 -6.08
CA LEU A 9 24.66 3.69 -6.77
C LEU A 9 23.74 2.96 -5.78
N LEU A 10 24.27 2.52 -4.64
CA LEU A 10 23.46 1.90 -3.58
C LEU A 10 22.57 2.93 -2.87
N GLY A 11 23.06 4.15 -2.62
CA GLY A 11 22.27 5.24 -2.02
C GLY A 11 21.08 5.66 -2.88
N LEU A 12 21.26 5.73 -4.20
CA LEU A 12 20.17 6.02 -5.15
C LEU A 12 19.08 4.94 -5.11
N SER A 13 19.46 3.65 -5.06
CA SER A 13 18.48 2.55 -5.03
C SER A 13 17.56 2.56 -3.81
N ILE A 14 18.06 2.97 -2.65
CA ILE A 14 17.26 3.06 -1.41
C ILE A 14 16.26 4.22 -1.50
N SER A 15 16.67 5.36 -2.07
CA SER A 15 15.76 6.49 -2.33
C SER A 15 14.64 6.17 -3.32
N TYR A 16 14.91 5.33 -4.34
CA TYR A 16 13.89 4.88 -5.30
C TYR A 16 12.82 3.97 -4.67
N THR A 17 13.15 3.20 -3.62
CA THR A 17 12.18 2.32 -2.96
C THR A 17 11.17 3.07 -2.09
N LEU A 18 11.56 4.20 -1.46
CA LEU A 18 10.62 5.03 -0.70
C LEU A 18 9.65 5.79 -1.62
N ALA A 19 10.14 6.32 -2.75
CA ALA A 19 9.31 7.09 -3.68
C ALA A 19 8.23 6.24 -4.38
N ARG A 20 8.39 4.92 -4.44
CA ARG A 20 7.45 3.99 -5.09
C ARG A 20 6.26 3.61 -4.20
N ARG A 21 6.28 3.96 -2.91
CA ARG A 21 5.22 3.66 -1.95
C ARG A 21 4.08 4.68 -1.95
N LEU A 22 4.30 5.87 -2.50
CA LEU A 22 3.23 6.84 -2.71
C LEU A 22 2.69 6.63 -4.13
N PRO A 23 1.53 6.00 -4.35
CA PRO A 23 0.78 6.36 -5.53
C PRO A 23 0.38 7.83 -5.36
N LEU A 24 1.17 8.73 -5.92
CA LEU A 24 0.71 10.06 -6.31
C LEU A 24 -0.25 9.90 -7.50
N SER A 25 -1.32 9.16 -7.24
CA SER A 25 -2.57 9.18 -7.96
C SER A 25 -3.64 9.34 -6.88
N LEU A 26 -3.52 10.41 -6.08
CA LEU A 26 -4.75 11.13 -5.77
C LEU A 26 -5.26 11.55 -7.15
N THR A 27 -6.11 10.71 -7.74
CA THR A 27 -6.92 11.08 -8.90
C THR A 27 -7.56 12.38 -8.47
N THR A 28 -7.03 13.49 -8.98
CA THR A 28 -7.34 14.81 -8.46
C THR A 28 -8.81 15.00 -8.63
N ASN A 29 -9.55 14.88 -7.53
CA ASN A 29 -10.99 14.87 -7.59
C ASN A 29 -11.41 16.28 -8.00
N GLU A 30 -11.95 16.42 -9.21
CA GLU A 30 -12.32 17.72 -9.80
C GLU A 30 -13.20 18.54 -8.87
N LYS A 31 -14.08 17.87 -8.09
CA LYS A 31 -14.92 18.51 -7.09
C LYS A 31 -14.10 19.11 -5.95
N ILE A 32 -13.09 18.40 -5.43
CA ILE A 32 -12.21 18.93 -4.38
C ILE A 32 -11.40 20.11 -4.91
N GLN A 33 -10.85 19.99 -6.12
CA GLN A 33 -10.10 21.09 -6.73
C GLN A 33 -10.96 22.33 -6.92
N LYS A 34 -12.18 22.15 -7.42
CA LYS A 34 -13.16 23.22 -7.58
C LYS A 34 -13.48 23.88 -6.23
N LEU A 35 -13.79 23.07 -5.22
CA LEU A 35 -14.10 23.57 -3.88
C LEU A 35 -12.93 24.34 -3.25
N HIS A 36 -11.71 23.82 -3.38
CA HIS A 36 -10.50 24.52 -2.94
C HIS A 36 -10.31 25.86 -3.67
N SER A 37 -10.45 25.86 -5.00
CA SER A 37 -10.39 27.09 -5.80
C SER A 37 -11.45 28.10 -5.39
N GLU A 38 -12.68 27.65 -5.12
CA GLU A 38 -13.76 28.50 -4.61
C GLU A 38 -13.41 29.09 -3.25
N SER A 39 -12.82 28.31 -2.33
CA SER A 39 -12.34 28.82 -1.05
C SER A 39 -11.31 29.94 -1.23
N LEU A 40 -10.37 29.78 -2.15
CA LEU A 40 -9.34 30.80 -2.42
C LEU A 40 -9.94 32.10 -2.97
N VAL A 41 -10.91 32.00 -3.89
CA VAL A 41 -11.59 33.18 -4.44
C VAL A 41 -12.44 33.87 -3.37
N LEU A 42 -13.17 33.11 -2.55
CA LEU A 42 -13.96 33.68 -1.45
C LEU A 42 -13.08 34.36 -0.39
N ALA A 43 -11.90 33.81 -0.11
CA ALA A 43 -10.94 34.38 0.82
C ALA A 43 -10.43 35.77 0.40
N GLU A 44 -10.27 36.00 -0.90
CA GLU A 44 -9.83 37.27 -1.47
C GLU A 44 -10.91 38.35 -1.30
N VAL A 45 -12.18 37.95 -1.46
CA VAL A 45 -13.34 38.84 -1.32
C VAL A 45 -13.67 39.13 0.14
N HIS A 46 -13.54 38.14 1.02
CA HIS A 46 -13.93 38.20 2.44
C HIS A 46 -12.71 38.14 3.38
N GLN A 47 -11.87 39.18 3.31
CA GLN A 47 -10.62 39.25 4.09
C GLN A 47 -10.84 39.25 5.61
N ASP A 48 -11.98 39.77 6.05
CA ASP A 48 -12.39 39.89 7.45
C ASP A 48 -12.69 38.54 8.13
N THR A 49 -13.21 37.56 7.37
CA THR A 49 -13.50 36.20 7.87
C THR A 49 -12.42 35.18 7.53
N SER A 50 -11.63 35.44 6.47
CA SER A 50 -10.63 34.53 5.91
C SER A 50 -9.68 33.93 6.94
N THR A 51 -8.98 34.76 7.73
CA THR A 51 -7.99 34.27 8.70
C THR A 51 -8.60 33.32 9.73
N ILE A 52 -9.78 33.63 10.25
CA ILE A 52 -10.46 32.82 11.28
C ILE A 52 -10.94 31.50 10.65
N CYS A 53 -11.56 31.56 9.47
CA CYS A 53 -12.06 30.38 8.77
C CYS A 53 -10.93 29.39 8.41
N PHE A 54 -9.84 29.86 7.80
CA PHE A 54 -8.71 28.99 7.47
C PHE A 54 -8.01 28.44 8.71
N SER A 55 -7.84 29.24 9.76
CA SER A 55 -7.23 28.77 11.01
C SER A 55 -8.03 27.63 11.65
N TYR A 56 -9.35 27.65 11.51
CA TYR A 56 -10.22 26.62 12.04
C TYR A 56 -10.33 25.36 11.14
N TYR A 57 -10.40 25.53 9.82
CA TYR A 57 -10.64 24.42 8.89
C TYR A 57 -9.37 23.78 8.32
N ASN A 58 -8.24 24.49 8.22
CA ASN A 58 -6.97 23.89 7.75
C ASN A 58 -6.50 22.71 8.61
N PRO A 59 -6.54 22.77 9.95
CA PRO A 59 -6.19 21.62 10.78
C PRO A 59 -7.08 20.40 10.51
N LYS A 60 -8.37 20.62 10.19
CA LYS A 60 -9.32 19.55 9.86
C LYS A 60 -9.03 18.93 8.49
N LEU A 61 -8.71 19.75 7.49
CA LEU A 61 -8.26 19.27 6.18
C LEU A 61 -6.98 18.44 6.32
N ASN A 62 -6.00 18.93 7.09
CA ASN A 62 -4.78 18.20 7.34
C ASN A 62 -5.03 16.85 8.05
N LEU A 63 -5.92 16.82 9.05
CA LEU A 63 -6.31 15.59 9.72
C LEU A 63 -6.92 14.56 8.76
N ILE A 64 -7.74 15.01 7.80
CA ILE A 64 -8.31 14.12 6.78
C ILE A 64 -7.22 13.53 5.87
N THR A 65 -6.24 14.34 5.47
CA THR A 65 -5.09 13.86 4.69
C THR A 65 -4.27 12.82 5.46
N VAL A 66 -3.93 13.11 6.72
CA VAL A 66 -3.19 12.18 7.58
C VAL A 66 -3.96 10.87 7.78
N GLN A 67 -5.28 10.96 7.98
CA GLN A 67 -6.11 9.75 8.13
C GLN A 67 -6.14 8.92 6.84
N TYR A 68 -6.20 9.56 5.68
CA TYR A 68 -6.13 8.86 4.40
C TYR A 68 -4.81 8.12 4.22
N GLU A 69 -3.68 8.76 4.56
CA GLU A 69 -2.35 8.13 4.51
C GLU A 69 -2.29 6.89 5.40
N VAL A 70 -2.79 6.99 6.65
CA VAL A 70 -2.88 5.88 7.59
C VAL A 70 -3.75 4.73 7.06
N ASP A 71 -4.94 5.05 6.54
CA ASP A 71 -5.88 4.06 6.01
C ASP A 71 -5.28 3.36 4.77
N TYR A 72 -4.66 4.12 3.87
CA TYR A 72 -4.00 3.60 2.68
C TYR A 72 -2.85 2.65 3.06
N ASP A 73 -1.95 3.07 3.95
CA ASP A 73 -0.81 2.26 4.38
C ASP A 73 -1.25 0.98 5.10
N SER A 74 -2.36 1.05 5.85
CA SER A 74 -2.99 -0.13 6.45
C SER A 74 -3.47 -1.12 5.39
N CYS A 75 -4.14 -0.63 4.32
CA CYS A 75 -4.55 -1.47 3.19
C CYS A 75 -3.38 -2.17 2.51
N ILE A 76 -2.25 -1.47 2.31
CA ILE A 76 -1.05 -2.04 1.68
C ILE A 76 -0.38 -3.05 2.61
N SER A 77 -0.27 -2.74 3.90
CA SER A 77 0.32 -3.66 4.90
C SER A 77 -0.48 -4.95 5.02
N ALA A 78 -1.81 -4.85 5.01
CA ALA A 78 -2.70 -6.01 4.99
C ALA A 78 -2.52 -6.84 3.72
N TYR A 79 -2.44 -6.18 2.55
CA TYR A 79 -2.18 -6.84 1.28
C TYR A 79 -0.85 -7.62 1.27
N GLU A 80 0.24 -7.01 1.71
CA GLU A 80 1.56 -7.67 1.78
C GLU A 80 1.54 -8.88 2.71
N THR A 81 0.89 -8.73 3.88
CA THR A 81 0.73 -9.80 4.86
C THR A 81 -0.06 -10.96 4.27
N SER A 82 -1.21 -10.69 3.65
CA SER A 82 -2.06 -11.72 3.03
C SER A 82 -1.37 -12.38 1.84
N SER A 83 -0.66 -11.64 0.99
CA SER A 83 0.11 -12.23 -0.12
C SER A 83 1.19 -13.19 0.38
N LYS A 84 1.88 -12.84 1.48
CA LYS A 84 2.86 -13.74 2.11
C LYS A 84 2.21 -14.99 2.72
N GLN A 85 1.00 -14.85 3.27
CA GLN A 85 0.23 -16.00 3.75
C GLN A 85 -0.16 -16.95 2.61
N VAL A 86 -0.57 -16.40 1.45
CA VAL A 86 -0.83 -17.21 0.25
C VAL A 86 0.43 -17.97 -0.15
N GLU A 87 1.58 -17.30 -0.29
CA GLU A 87 2.84 -18.00 -0.64
C GLU A 87 3.18 -19.12 0.36
N ASN A 88 3.07 -18.85 1.66
CA ASN A 88 3.33 -19.85 2.69
C ASN A 88 2.37 -21.05 2.61
N CYS A 89 1.11 -20.83 2.26
CA CYS A 89 0.11 -21.89 2.08
C CYS A 89 0.50 -22.88 0.97
N TYR A 90 1.10 -22.38 -0.12
CA TYR A 90 1.43 -23.21 -1.29
C TYR A 90 2.89 -23.70 -1.30
N LYS A 91 3.72 -23.26 -0.35
CA LYS A 91 5.12 -23.63 -0.25
C LYS A 91 5.35 -25.15 -0.19
N SER A 92 4.64 -25.85 0.68
CA SER A 92 4.80 -27.30 0.83
C SER A 92 4.39 -28.09 -0.43
N ALA A 93 3.37 -27.62 -1.14
CA ALA A 93 2.97 -28.22 -2.41
C ALA A 93 4.06 -28.07 -3.47
N ARG A 94 4.70 -26.89 -3.54
CA ARG A 94 5.86 -26.65 -4.43
C ARG A 94 7.04 -27.55 -4.09
N GLU A 95 7.40 -27.64 -2.81
CA GLU A 95 8.51 -28.49 -2.34
C GLU A 95 8.26 -29.98 -2.60
N SER A 96 7.01 -30.44 -2.46
CA SER A 96 6.62 -31.82 -2.76
C SER A 96 6.74 -32.14 -4.25
N ILE A 97 6.30 -31.22 -5.12
CA ILE A 97 6.45 -31.34 -6.58
C ILE A 97 7.93 -31.37 -6.96
N GLU A 98 8.74 -30.45 -6.43
CA GLU A 98 10.19 -30.38 -6.67
C GLU A 98 10.88 -31.69 -6.27
N THR A 99 10.59 -32.18 -5.07
CA THR A 99 11.16 -33.43 -4.53
C THR A 99 10.80 -34.62 -5.42
N SER A 100 9.54 -34.74 -5.81
CA SER A 100 9.06 -35.84 -6.66
C SER A 100 9.71 -35.80 -8.05
N ALA A 101 9.78 -34.62 -8.66
CA ALA A 101 10.44 -34.43 -9.95
C ALA A 101 11.93 -34.78 -9.89
N PHE A 102 12.62 -34.33 -8.83
CA PHE A 102 14.04 -34.61 -8.64
C PHE A 102 14.32 -36.11 -8.47
N GLN A 103 13.50 -36.80 -7.67
CA GLN A 103 13.65 -38.25 -7.43
C GLN A 103 13.46 -39.05 -8.72
N SER A 104 12.39 -38.80 -9.49
CA SER A 104 12.16 -39.47 -10.76
C SER A 104 13.26 -39.22 -11.78
N CYS A 105 13.67 -37.95 -11.96
CA CYS A 105 14.77 -37.62 -12.86
C CYS A 105 16.09 -38.29 -12.44
N SER A 106 16.36 -38.37 -11.14
CA SER A 106 17.58 -39.01 -10.61
C SER A 106 17.55 -40.53 -10.79
N ALA A 107 16.40 -41.18 -10.58
CA ALA A 107 16.23 -42.61 -10.78
C ALA A 107 16.48 -42.99 -12.24
N LEU A 108 15.89 -42.25 -13.17
CA LEU A 108 16.09 -42.47 -14.60
C LEU A 108 17.55 -42.23 -15.01
N TYR A 109 18.19 -41.19 -14.46
CA TYR A 109 19.61 -40.93 -14.70
C TYR A 109 20.51 -42.07 -14.21
N ALA A 110 20.20 -42.66 -13.05
CA ALA A 110 20.97 -43.74 -12.45
C ALA A 110 21.00 -45.02 -13.33
N CYS A 111 20.04 -45.22 -14.24
CA CYS A 111 20.08 -46.33 -15.20
C CYS A 111 21.31 -46.30 -16.12
N ASN A 112 21.95 -45.14 -16.31
CA ASN A 112 23.20 -45.02 -17.07
C ASN A 112 24.42 -45.65 -16.34
N LEU A 113 24.28 -45.99 -15.06
CA LEU A 113 25.32 -46.64 -14.27
C LEU A 113 25.30 -48.18 -14.41
N ALA A 114 24.39 -48.73 -15.21
CA ALA A 114 24.29 -50.16 -15.43
C ALA A 114 25.55 -50.72 -16.13
N SER A 115 25.89 -51.97 -15.82
CA SER A 115 27.13 -52.63 -16.28
C SER A 115 27.20 -52.91 -17.78
N ASN A 116 26.06 -52.90 -18.47
CA ASN A 116 25.97 -53.11 -19.91
C ASN A 116 24.73 -52.43 -20.49
N ALA A 117 24.71 -52.28 -21.82
CA ALA A 117 23.65 -51.58 -22.54
C ALA A 117 22.26 -52.24 -22.38
N TYR A 118 22.18 -53.57 -22.37
CA TYR A 118 20.89 -54.26 -22.20
C TYR A 118 20.26 -53.93 -20.84
N ASN A 119 21.02 -54.05 -19.75
CA ASN A 119 20.54 -53.70 -18.41
C ASN A 119 20.19 -52.20 -18.29
N ALA A 120 20.96 -51.33 -18.96
CA ALA A 120 20.67 -49.90 -18.98
C ALA A 120 19.31 -49.61 -19.65
N PHE A 121 19.05 -50.24 -20.81
CA PHE A 121 17.78 -50.10 -21.52
C PHE A 121 16.60 -50.72 -20.77
N GLU A 122 16.79 -51.89 -20.15
CA GLU A 122 15.76 -52.53 -19.32
C GLU A 122 15.40 -51.66 -18.11
N CYS A 123 16.42 -51.16 -17.38
CA CYS A 123 16.22 -50.22 -16.27
C CYS A 123 15.46 -48.98 -16.73
N ALA A 124 15.92 -48.32 -17.80
CA ALA A 124 15.29 -47.10 -18.30
C ALA A 124 13.83 -47.35 -18.70
N SER A 125 13.52 -48.49 -19.32
CA SER A 125 12.15 -48.83 -19.71
C SER A 125 11.22 -49.01 -18.51
N ILE A 126 11.68 -49.67 -17.44
CA ILE A 126 10.88 -49.92 -16.23
C ILE A 126 10.71 -48.61 -15.45
N THR A 127 11.82 -47.93 -15.15
CA THR A 127 11.82 -46.68 -14.39
C THR A 127 11.01 -45.59 -15.10
N ALA A 128 11.15 -45.43 -16.42
CA ALA A 128 10.37 -44.45 -17.16
C ALA A 128 8.86 -44.75 -17.12
N ALA A 129 8.45 -46.03 -17.15
CA ALA A 129 7.05 -46.40 -17.06
C ALA A 129 6.44 -46.12 -15.67
N GLU A 130 7.22 -46.28 -14.60
CA GLU A 130 6.83 -45.92 -13.24
C GLU A 130 6.78 -44.41 -13.05
N ASP A 131 7.86 -43.71 -13.46
CA ASP A 131 7.99 -42.26 -13.37
C ASP A 131 6.96 -41.52 -14.21
N ALA A 132 6.51 -42.08 -15.33
CA ALA A 132 5.42 -41.48 -16.11
C ALA A 132 4.18 -41.23 -15.24
N LYS A 133 3.82 -42.16 -14.35
CA LYS A 133 2.69 -41.99 -13.42
C LYS A 133 2.95 -40.87 -12.42
N ILE A 134 4.18 -40.76 -11.93
CA ILE A 134 4.61 -39.69 -11.01
C ILE A 134 4.52 -38.33 -11.72
N PHE A 135 5.01 -38.22 -12.96
CA PHE A 135 4.91 -36.99 -13.75
C PHE A 135 3.47 -36.61 -14.08
N TYR A 136 2.58 -37.58 -14.32
CA TYR A 136 1.15 -37.31 -14.44
C TYR A 136 0.57 -36.73 -13.14
N ALA A 137 0.92 -37.29 -11.98
CA ALA A 137 0.49 -36.77 -10.69
C ALA A 137 1.06 -35.36 -10.39
N ILE A 138 2.33 -35.13 -10.71
CA ILE A 138 2.97 -33.80 -10.63
C ILE A 138 2.18 -32.80 -11.47
N SER A 139 1.89 -33.14 -12.73
CA SER A 139 1.16 -32.27 -13.65
C SER A 139 -0.24 -31.90 -13.12
N ALA A 140 -0.99 -32.90 -12.64
CA ALA A 140 -2.31 -32.70 -12.07
C ALA A 140 -2.26 -31.82 -10.81
N ASN A 141 -1.39 -32.17 -9.85
CA ASN A 141 -1.26 -31.43 -8.59
C ASN A 141 -0.77 -30.01 -8.80
N ALA A 142 0.18 -29.79 -9.72
CA ALA A 142 0.68 -28.47 -10.07
C ALA A 142 -0.40 -27.61 -10.71
N THR A 143 -1.20 -28.18 -11.61
CA THR A 143 -2.33 -27.47 -12.25
C THR A 143 -3.36 -27.05 -11.21
N ASP A 144 -3.75 -27.95 -10.32
CA ASP A 144 -4.70 -27.67 -9.23
C ASP A 144 -4.16 -26.59 -8.29
N ALA A 145 -2.89 -26.69 -7.87
CA ALA A 145 -2.24 -25.71 -7.01
C ALA A 145 -2.14 -24.34 -7.69
N ALA A 146 -1.84 -24.29 -8.99
CA ALA A 146 -1.76 -23.05 -9.76
C ALA A 146 -3.12 -22.35 -9.87
N ILE A 147 -4.20 -23.10 -10.12
CA ILE A 147 -5.56 -22.55 -10.19
C ILE A 147 -5.98 -21.99 -8.82
N LYS A 148 -5.76 -22.77 -7.75
CA LYS A 148 -6.12 -22.37 -6.39
C LYS A 148 -5.31 -21.15 -5.92
N SER A 149 -3.99 -21.16 -6.09
CA SER A 149 -3.13 -20.03 -5.72
C SER A 149 -3.45 -18.77 -6.51
N LYS A 150 -3.72 -18.88 -7.82
CA LYS A 150 -4.18 -17.74 -8.63
C LYS A 150 -5.49 -17.15 -8.10
N SER A 151 -6.44 -18.01 -7.72
CA SER A 151 -7.71 -17.57 -7.12
C SER A 151 -7.48 -16.84 -5.79
N ASP A 152 -6.61 -17.37 -4.93
CA ASP A 152 -6.28 -16.74 -3.65
C ASP A 152 -5.58 -15.39 -3.82
N TYR A 153 -4.60 -15.28 -4.71
CA TYR A 153 -3.98 -13.99 -5.03
C TYR A 153 -4.99 -12.99 -5.59
N SER A 154 -5.88 -13.43 -6.49
CA SER A 154 -6.95 -12.57 -7.04
C SER A 154 -7.90 -12.05 -5.96
N ARG A 155 -8.22 -12.89 -4.96
CA ARG A 155 -9.00 -12.48 -3.79
C ARG A 155 -8.28 -11.44 -2.96
N VAL A 156 -6.99 -11.65 -2.67
CA VAL A 156 -6.16 -10.69 -1.92
C VAL A 156 -6.05 -9.34 -2.64
N ASP A 157 -5.84 -9.34 -3.95
CA ASP A 157 -5.85 -8.12 -4.77
C ASP A 157 -7.21 -7.41 -4.74
N THR A 158 -8.31 -8.17 -4.83
CA THR A 158 -9.67 -7.61 -4.76
C THR A 158 -9.91 -6.94 -3.42
N THR A 159 -9.52 -7.59 -2.31
CA THR A 159 -9.63 -7.02 -0.97
C THR A 159 -8.82 -5.73 -0.83
N ARG A 160 -7.59 -5.68 -1.35
CA ARG A 160 -6.78 -4.44 -1.39
C ARG A 160 -7.51 -3.34 -2.13
N ASN A 161 -8.03 -3.63 -3.34
CA ASN A 161 -8.70 -2.63 -4.16
C ASN A 161 -9.95 -2.05 -3.47
N VAL A 162 -10.75 -2.90 -2.83
CA VAL A 162 -11.90 -2.45 -2.03
C VAL A 162 -11.46 -1.57 -0.85
N CYS A 163 -10.40 -1.97 -0.14
CA CYS A 163 -9.87 -1.20 0.98
C CYS A 163 -9.40 0.19 0.55
N VAL A 164 -8.57 0.26 -0.50
CA VAL A 164 -8.05 1.53 -1.04
C VAL A 164 -9.19 2.41 -1.57
N SER A 165 -10.14 1.82 -2.30
CA SER A 165 -11.30 2.57 -2.81
C SER A 165 -12.15 3.16 -1.69
N ASN A 166 -12.32 2.45 -0.57
CA ASN A 166 -13.02 2.98 0.60
C ASN A 166 -12.24 4.12 1.26
N ALA A 167 -10.92 4.00 1.41
CA ALA A 167 -10.08 5.07 1.92
C ALA A 167 -10.17 6.34 1.05
N GLU A 168 -10.08 6.18 -0.28
CA GLU A 168 -10.24 7.28 -1.25
C GLU A 168 -11.62 7.92 -1.17
N LYS A 169 -12.68 7.10 -1.10
CA LYS A 169 -14.05 7.59 -0.95
C LYS A 169 -14.19 8.44 0.31
N ASN A 170 -13.72 7.94 1.45
CA ASN A 170 -13.78 8.65 2.72
C ASN A 170 -13.00 9.96 2.66
N TYR A 171 -11.79 9.94 2.07
CA TYR A 171 -11.00 11.14 1.85
C TYR A 171 -11.77 12.19 1.03
N VAL A 172 -12.38 11.78 -0.09
CA VAL A 172 -13.13 12.67 -0.98
C VAL A 172 -14.35 13.26 -0.28
N GLU A 173 -15.15 12.43 0.38
CA GLU A 173 -16.38 12.85 1.06
C GLU A 173 -16.07 13.82 2.21
N ASN A 174 -15.10 13.49 3.06
CA ASN A 174 -14.72 14.33 4.19
C ASN A 174 -14.06 15.64 3.74
N THR A 175 -13.16 15.59 2.76
CA THR A 175 -12.52 16.80 2.23
C THR A 175 -13.55 17.72 1.58
N SER A 176 -14.46 17.17 0.78
CA SER A 176 -15.55 17.96 0.18
C SER A 176 -16.44 18.61 1.23
N LYS A 177 -16.76 17.88 2.31
CA LYS A 177 -17.56 18.39 3.41
C LYS A 177 -16.87 19.55 4.11
N VAL A 178 -15.57 19.40 4.42
CA VAL A 178 -14.80 20.45 5.11
C VAL A 178 -14.63 21.68 4.24
N TYR A 179 -14.35 21.54 2.93
CA TYR A 179 -14.33 22.71 2.05
C TYR A 179 -15.71 23.38 1.92
N GLY A 180 -16.81 22.62 1.91
CA GLY A 180 -18.16 23.19 1.93
C GLY A 180 -18.41 24.06 3.16
N LEU A 181 -17.97 23.59 4.34
CA LEU A 181 -18.05 24.34 5.59
C LEU A 181 -17.10 25.55 5.61
N LEU A 182 -15.90 25.42 5.05
CA LEU A 182 -14.97 26.53 4.87
C LEU A 182 -15.59 27.62 3.99
N ASN A 183 -16.17 27.26 2.85
CA ASN A 183 -16.85 28.21 1.96
C ASN A 183 -18.04 28.89 2.66
N SER A 184 -18.83 28.14 3.44
CA SER A 184 -19.92 28.69 4.27
C SER A 184 -19.40 29.73 5.28
N CYS A 185 -18.29 29.42 5.95
CA CYS A 185 -17.64 30.33 6.88
C CYS A 185 -17.12 31.61 6.21
N LEU A 186 -16.46 31.49 5.06
CA LEU A 186 -15.95 32.64 4.32
C LEU A 186 -17.07 33.61 3.93
N LEU A 187 -18.25 33.07 3.61
CA LEU A 187 -19.46 33.85 3.33
C LEU A 187 -20.13 34.46 4.58
N GLY A 188 -19.59 34.21 5.79
CA GLY A 188 -20.17 34.67 7.05
C GLY A 188 -21.41 33.91 7.51
N ASN A 189 -21.69 32.74 6.91
CA ASN A 189 -22.89 31.94 7.20
C ASN A 189 -22.69 30.93 8.36
N ASP A 190 -21.45 30.70 8.79
CA ASP A 190 -21.11 29.80 9.90
C ASP A 190 -20.58 30.57 11.11
N ASN A 191 -21.09 30.22 12.30
CA ASN A 191 -20.52 30.68 13.57
C ASN A 191 -19.42 29.72 13.99
N ILE A 192 -18.15 30.08 13.78
CA ILE A 192 -17.02 29.33 14.35
C ILE A 192 -17.06 29.49 15.88
N PRO A 193 -17.00 28.40 16.66
CA PRO A 193 -16.82 28.51 18.10
C PRO A 193 -15.47 29.19 18.37
N VAL A 194 -15.52 30.43 18.86
CA VAL A 194 -14.34 31.20 19.27
C VAL A 194 -13.72 30.48 20.47
N SER A 195 -12.49 30.00 20.31
CA SER A 195 -11.71 29.49 21.46
C SER A 195 -11.31 30.68 22.32
N THR A 196 -11.95 30.82 23.48
CA THR A 196 -11.61 31.82 24.50
C THR A 196 -10.34 31.39 25.24
N GLU A 197 -9.18 31.58 24.64
CA GLU A 197 -7.92 31.66 25.39
C GLU A 197 -7.31 33.06 25.22
N SER A 198 -7.79 33.98 26.05
CA SER A 198 -7.02 35.15 26.45
C SER A 198 -6.70 35.00 27.93
N THR A 199 -5.55 34.40 28.22
CA THR A 199 -4.92 34.54 29.53
C THR A 199 -4.39 35.97 29.60
N THR A 200 -5.22 36.86 30.15
CA THR A 200 -4.79 38.18 30.61
C THR A 200 -3.76 37.97 31.71
N THR A 201 -2.49 38.05 31.36
CA THR A 201 -1.41 38.22 32.33
C THR A 201 -1.27 39.71 32.54
N ASP A 202 -2.00 40.23 33.51
CA ASP A 202 -1.88 41.61 33.96
C ASP A 202 -0.58 41.74 34.76
N PHE A 203 0.42 42.41 34.17
CA PHE A 203 1.61 42.87 34.87
C PHE A 203 2.12 44.14 34.18
N THR A 204 1.78 45.31 34.73
CA THR A 204 2.69 46.27 35.40
C THR A 204 2.10 47.67 35.27
N ASP A 205 1.70 48.29 36.38
CA ASP A 205 1.70 49.75 36.49
C ASP A 205 2.73 50.15 37.53
N TRP A 206 3.76 50.88 37.08
CA TRP A 206 4.66 51.67 37.91
C TRP A 206 4.36 53.14 37.59
N SER A 207 3.88 53.88 38.58
CA SER A 207 4.14 55.32 38.65
C SER A 207 4.25 55.80 40.10
N THR A 208 5.51 56.04 40.46
CA THR A 208 6.06 57.17 41.21
C THR A 208 5.09 58.13 41.91
N TYR A 209 5.32 58.37 43.21
CA TYR A 209 5.00 59.64 43.88
C TYR A 209 6.21 60.07 44.73
N ASP A 210 6.85 61.15 44.29
CA ASP A 210 7.68 62.05 45.10
C ASP A 210 6.78 63.22 45.54
N GLU A 211 6.62 63.42 46.85
CA GLU A 211 6.70 64.70 47.58
C GLU A 211 6.55 64.45 49.10
#